data_AF-A0A914QPU4-F1
#
_entry.id   AF-A0A914QPU4-F1
#
_cell.length_a   1.000
_cell.length_b   1.000
_cell.length_c   1.000
_cell.angle_alpha   90.00
_cell.angle_beta   90.00
_cell.angle_gamma   90.00
#
_symmetry.space_group_name_H-M   'P 1'
#
loop_
_entity.id
_entity.type
_entity.pdbx_description
1 polymer ?
#
loop_
_entity_poly.entity_id
_entity_poly.type
_entity_poly.pdbx_seq_one_letter_code
_entity_poly.pdbx_strand_id
1 'polypeptide(L)'
;MNQPPVTKTNGIASFFGPKTINVAPSTKYQNLLEKIRAATTDELRKECDRLYIELYKLIRKYLALRQVVLELSQSFHDSRFYPFILRYPLLKSMVKRVLRAPAFSEICHEINE
;
A
#
# COMPACT_ATOMS: atom_id res chain seq x y z
N MET A 1 17.95 59.74 21.58
CA MET A 1 18.19 58.56 20.72
C MET A 1 18.05 57.34 21.62
N ASN A 2 16.84 56.85 21.84
CA ASN A 2 16.56 55.73 22.75
C ASN A 2 15.81 54.64 21.97
N GLN A 3 16.51 53.55 21.69
CA GLN A 3 16.03 52.36 21.00
C GLN A 3 15.39 51.43 22.05
N PRO A 4 14.21 50.82 21.81
CA PRO A 4 13.66 49.83 22.73
C PRO A 4 14.45 48.52 22.67
N PRO A 5 14.51 47.73 23.76
CA PRO A 5 15.34 46.53 23.82
C PRO A 5 14.73 45.41 22.98
N VAL A 6 15.51 44.90 22.04
CA VAL A 6 15.22 43.65 21.31
C VAL A 6 15.20 42.51 22.32
N THR A 7 14.01 42.08 22.70
CA THR A 7 13.81 40.90 23.56
C THR A 7 14.08 39.67 22.72
N LYS A 8 15.31 39.17 22.76
CA LYS A 8 15.69 37.88 22.18
C LYS A 8 15.05 36.77 23.03
N THR A 9 13.93 36.24 22.57
CA THR A 9 13.26 35.10 23.22
C THR A 9 14.00 33.81 22.86
N ASN A 10 15.17 33.60 23.46
CA ASN A 10 15.89 32.34 23.37
C ASN A 10 15.44 31.45 24.53
N GLY A 11 14.37 30.68 24.30
CA GLY A 11 13.83 29.77 25.30
C GLY A 11 12.63 28.98 24.80
N ILE A 12 12.36 27.88 25.50
CA ILE A 12 11.35 26.83 25.21
C ILE A 12 9.91 27.38 25.07
N ALA A 13 9.68 28.66 25.37
CA ALA A 13 8.41 29.36 25.17
C ALA A 13 7.93 29.38 23.71
N SER A 14 8.81 29.20 22.72
CA SER A 14 8.41 29.03 21.30
C SER A 14 7.75 27.68 20.99
N PHE A 15 7.79 26.72 21.93
CA PHE A 15 7.12 25.42 21.82
C PHE A 15 5.68 25.43 22.33
N PHE A 16 5.31 26.37 23.23
CA PHE A 16 3.96 26.46 23.79
C PHE A 16 3.10 27.56 23.16
N GLY A 17 3.63 28.30 22.18
CA GLY A 17 2.81 29.13 21.30
C GLY A 17 1.83 28.25 20.51
N PRO A 18 0.63 28.77 20.14
CA PRO A 18 -0.38 28.01 19.42
C PRO A 18 0.11 27.72 17.99
N LYS A 19 0.99 26.72 17.85
CA LYS A 19 1.17 26.01 16.61
C LYS A 19 -0.04 25.09 16.49
N THR A 20 -1.14 25.64 16.00
CA THR A 20 -2.08 24.79 15.28
C THR A 20 -1.22 24.10 14.23
N ILE A 21 -1.04 22.79 14.39
CA ILE A 21 -0.44 21.97 13.36
C ILE A 21 -1.48 22.03 12.23
N ASN A 22 -1.31 23.01 11.34
CA ASN A 22 -1.91 22.98 10.02
C ASN A 22 -1.25 21.81 9.29
N VAL A 23 -1.60 20.58 9.68
CA VAL A 23 -1.54 19.46 8.76
C VAL A 23 -2.54 19.86 7.70
N ALA A 24 -2.07 20.51 6.63
CA ALA A 24 -2.87 20.73 5.46
C ALA A 24 -3.40 19.33 5.08
N PRO A 25 -4.70 19.08 5.27
CA PRO A 25 -5.24 17.77 5.02
C PRO A 25 -4.98 17.48 3.54
N SER A 26 -4.36 16.33 3.26
CA SER A 26 -3.98 15.93 1.90
C SER A 26 -5.12 16.27 0.95
N THR A 27 -4.86 16.97 -0.15
CA THR A 27 -5.88 17.42 -1.10
C THR A 27 -6.85 16.29 -1.49
N LYS A 28 -6.35 15.05 -1.54
CA LYS A 28 -7.16 13.83 -1.74
C LYS A 28 -8.17 13.57 -0.61
N TYR A 29 -7.75 13.72 0.65
CA TYR A 29 -8.59 13.57 1.82
C TYR A 29 -9.68 14.66 1.87
N GLN A 30 -9.33 15.90 1.52
CA GLN A 30 -10.30 17.00 1.43
C GLN A 30 -11.34 16.76 0.34
N ASN A 31 -10.90 16.35 -0.85
CA ASN A 31 -11.81 15.99 -1.94
C ASN A 31 -12.72 14.80 -1.58
N LEU A 32 -12.24 13.84 -0.78
CA LEU A 32 -13.05 12.74 -0.28
C LEU A 32 -14.11 13.22 0.72
N LEU A 33 -13.74 14.10 1.65
CA LEU A 33 -14.68 14.65 2.63
C LEU A 33 -15.80 15.45 1.96
N GLU A 34 -15.48 16.27 0.97
CA GLU A 34 -16.48 17.03 0.21
C GLU A 34 -17.42 16.11 -0.57
N LYS A 35 -16.89 15.03 -1.18
CA LYS A 35 -17.72 14.01 -1.82
C LYS A 35 -18.66 13.30 -0.85
N ILE A 36 -18.17 12.94 0.34
CA ILE A 36 -19.00 12.30 1.38
C ILE A 36 -20.08 13.25 1.88
N ARG A 37 -19.77 14.54 2.05
CA ARG A 37 -20.74 15.57 2.48
C ARG A 37 -21.83 15.83 1.45
N ALA A 38 -21.51 15.73 0.17
CA ALA A 38 -22.45 15.95 -0.93
C ALA A 38 -23.31 14.71 -1.26
N ALA A 39 -22.90 13.51 -0.83
CA ALA A 39 -23.59 12.26 -1.13
C ALA A 39 -24.85 12.07 -0.27
N THR A 40 -25.88 11.48 -0.87
CA THR A 40 -27.06 11.02 -0.14
C THR A 40 -26.78 9.74 0.64
N THR A 41 -27.63 9.42 1.61
CA THR A 41 -27.48 8.20 2.43
C THR A 41 -27.57 6.91 1.60
N ASP A 42 -28.40 6.89 0.55
CA ASP A 42 -28.51 5.75 -0.37
C ASP A 42 -27.27 5.58 -1.25
N GLU A 43 -26.72 6.69 -1.75
CA GLU A 43 -25.45 6.69 -2.51
C GLU A 43 -24.29 6.20 -1.64
N LEU A 44 -24.20 6.66 -0.39
CA LEU A 44 -23.16 6.22 0.55
C LEU A 44 -23.27 4.73 0.84
N ARG A 45 -24.49 4.19 0.96
CA ARG A 45 -24.71 2.75 1.18
C ARG A 45 -24.26 1.93 -0.02
N LYS A 46 -24.63 2.34 -1.24
CA LYS A 46 -24.18 1.69 -2.48
C LYS A 46 -22.66 1.71 -2.61
N GLU A 47 -22.03 2.82 -2.24
CA GLU A 47 -20.57 2.90 -2.22
C GLU A 47 -19.93 1.99 -1.16
N CYS A 48 -20.52 1.88 0.04
CA CYS A 48 -20.07 0.90 1.04
C CYS A 48 -20.13 -0.54 0.50
N ASP A 49 -21.23 -0.92 -0.15
CA ASP A 49 -21.38 -2.26 -0.74
C ASP A 49 -20.35 -2.51 -1.85
N ARG A 50 -20.14 -1.50 -2.73
CA ARG A 50 -19.12 -1.56 -3.78
C ARG A 50 -17.71 -1.73 -3.20
N LEU A 51 -17.35 -0.91 -2.21
CA LEU A 51 -16.04 -0.98 -1.55
C LEU A 51 -15.84 -2.31 -0.84
N TYR A 52 -16.87 -2.88 -0.23
CA TYR A 52 -16.81 -4.20 0.40
C TYR A 52 -16.48 -5.30 -0.63
N ILE A 53 -17.14 -5.27 -1.78
CA ILE A 53 -16.89 -6.22 -2.87
C ILE A 53 -15.45 -6.09 -3.39
N GLU A 54 -14.99 -4.85 -3.62
CA GLU A 54 -13.63 -4.59 -4.10
C GLU A 54 -12.57 -5.03 -3.08
N LEU A 55 -12.79 -4.74 -1.79
CA LEU A 55 -11.92 -5.22 -0.72
C LEU A 55 -11.85 -6.76 -0.69
N TYR A 56 -12.99 -7.42 -0.82
CA TYR A 56 -13.04 -8.88 -0.86
C TYR A 56 -12.24 -9.44 -2.06
N LYS A 57 -12.43 -8.90 -3.26
CA LYS A 57 -11.66 -9.29 -4.45
C LYS A 57 -10.16 -9.08 -4.23
N LEU A 58 -9.76 -7.95 -3.65
CA LEU A 58 -8.36 -7.65 -3.38
C LEU A 58 -7.74 -8.63 -2.38
N ILE A 59 -8.45 -8.97 -1.30
CA ILE A 59 -8.02 -9.98 -0.33
C ILE A 59 -7.81 -11.33 -1.02
N ARG A 60 -8.75 -11.74 -1.88
CA ARG A 60 -8.65 -13.01 -2.63
C ARG A 60 -7.40 -13.04 -3.53
N LYS A 61 -7.14 -11.95 -4.27
CA LYS A 61 -5.93 -11.80 -5.10
C LYS A 61 -4.65 -11.87 -4.27
N TYR A 62 -4.61 -11.15 -3.14
CA TYR A 62 -3.47 -11.18 -2.22
C TYR A 62 -3.20 -12.60 -1.69
N LEU A 63 -4.23 -13.31 -1.23
CA LEU A 63 -4.07 -14.67 -0.71
C LEU A 63 -3.56 -15.64 -1.78
N ALA A 64 -4.08 -15.54 -3.01
CA ALA A 64 -3.62 -16.35 -4.12
C ALA A 64 -2.15 -16.08 -4.47
N LEU A 65 -1.74 -14.80 -4.53
CA LEU A 65 -0.35 -14.43 -4.77
C LEU A 65 0.57 -14.89 -3.62
N ARG A 66 0.12 -14.73 -2.37
CA ARG A 66 0.86 -15.20 -1.19
C ARG A 66 1.12 -16.70 -1.25
N GLN A 67 0.13 -17.48 -1.71
CA GLN A 67 0.28 -18.93 -1.88
C GLN A 67 1.36 -19.26 -2.91
N VAL A 68 1.37 -18.59 -4.07
CA VAL A 68 2.40 -18.76 -5.11
C VAL A 68 3.80 -18.47 -4.57
N VAL A 69 3.95 -17.39 -3.78
CA VAL A 69 5.24 -17.02 -3.16
C VAL A 69 5.68 -18.05 -2.11
N LEU A 70 4.75 -18.55 -1.30
CA LEU A 70 5.03 -19.58 -0.30
C LEU A 70 5.54 -20.86 -0.96
N GLU A 71 4.86 -21.33 -2.01
CA GLU A 71 5.24 -22.52 -2.77
C GLU A 71 6.60 -22.35 -3.46
N LEU A 72 6.87 -21.16 -4.02
CA LEU A 72 8.18 -20.83 -4.58
C LEU A 72 9.27 -20.90 -3.51
N SER A 73 9.01 -20.33 -2.32
CA SER A 73 9.97 -20.31 -1.21
C SER A 73 10.30 -21.73 -0.71
N GLN A 74 9.27 -22.56 -0.51
CA GLN A 74 9.42 -23.96 -0.12
C GLN A 74 10.21 -24.73 -1.19
N SER A 75 9.79 -24.64 -2.45
CA SER A 75 10.46 -25.29 -3.59
C SER A 75 11.92 -24.85 -3.75
N PHE A 76 12.21 -23.57 -3.51
CA PHE A 76 13.55 -23.03 -3.52
C PHE A 76 14.39 -23.58 -2.37
N HIS A 77 13.82 -23.70 -1.17
CA HIS A 77 14.50 -24.30 -0.03
C HIS A 77 14.86 -25.76 -0.32
N ASP A 78 13.91 -26.54 -0.84
CA ASP A 78 14.10 -27.95 -1.20
C ASP A 78 15.13 -28.13 -2.33
N SER A 79 15.23 -27.15 -3.24
CA SER A 79 16.26 -27.16 -4.30
C SER A 79 17.70 -27.18 -3.75
N ARG A 80 17.91 -26.85 -2.47
CA ARG A 80 19.22 -26.87 -1.82
C ARG A 80 19.85 -28.24 -1.71
N PHE A 81 19.04 -29.29 -1.74
CA PHE A 81 19.49 -30.67 -1.65
C PHE A 81 19.88 -31.28 -3.00
N TYR A 82 19.66 -30.57 -4.11
CA TYR A 82 19.98 -31.06 -5.44
C TYR A 82 21.43 -30.73 -5.85
N PRO A 83 22.10 -31.64 -6.59
CA PRO A 83 23.40 -31.36 -7.20
C PRO A 83 23.37 -30.11 -8.09
N PHE A 84 24.48 -29.37 -8.12
CA PHE A 84 24.62 -28.08 -8.81
C PHE A 84 24.07 -28.09 -10.25
N ILE A 85 24.39 -29.12 -11.03
CA ILE A 85 24.04 -29.21 -12.44
C ILE A 85 22.52 -29.35 -12.67
N LEU A 86 21.82 -30.02 -11.76
CA LEU A 86 20.36 -30.19 -11.81
C LEU A 86 19.63 -28.99 -11.22
N ARG A 87 20.33 -28.19 -10.40
CA ARG A 87 19.72 -27.08 -9.67
C ARG A 87 19.29 -25.94 -10.58
N TYR A 88 20.11 -25.55 -11.56
CA TYR A 88 19.77 -24.45 -12.47
C TYR A 88 18.48 -24.69 -13.28
N PRO A 89 18.32 -25.83 -14.01
CA PRO A 89 17.09 -26.06 -14.77
C PRO A 89 15.86 -26.14 -13.86
N LEU A 90 16.01 -26.70 -12.66
CA LEU A 90 14.96 -26.73 -11.64
C LEU A 90 14.54 -25.31 -11.22
N LEU A 91 15.50 -24.45 -10.86
CA LEU A 91 15.24 -23.07 -10.46
C LEU A 91 14.59 -22.25 -11.59
N LYS A 92 15.12 -22.40 -12.81
CA LYS A 92 14.57 -21.78 -14.01
C LYS A 92 13.11 -22.19 -14.25
N SER A 93 12.78 -23.46 -14.00
CA SER A 93 11.40 -23.95 -14.12
C SER A 93 10.48 -23.33 -13.06
N MET A 94 10.96 -23.16 -11.82
CA MET A 94 10.18 -22.53 -10.73
C MET A 94 9.83 -21.09 -11.08
N VAL A 95 10.81 -20.30 -11.53
CA VAL A 95 10.59 -18.92 -11.96
C VAL A 95 9.56 -18.86 -13.10
N LYS A 96 9.70 -19.72 -14.12
CA LYS A 96 8.74 -19.79 -15.23
C LYS A 96 7.33 -20.16 -14.78
N ARG A 97 7.18 -21.02 -13.77
CA ARG A 97 5.86 -21.38 -13.21
C ARG A 97 5.21 -20.18 -12.54
N VAL A 98 5.96 -19.43 -11.73
CA VAL A 98 5.44 -18.23 -11.05
C VAL A 98 5.01 -17.17 -12.06
N LEU A 99 5.81 -16.92 -13.10
CA LEU A 99 5.45 -15.96 -14.16
C LEU A 99 4.20 -16.36 -14.95
N ARG A 100 3.86 -17.66 -14.98
CA ARG A 100 2.66 -18.20 -15.64
C ARG A 100 1.51 -18.44 -14.69
N ALA A 101 1.69 -18.20 -13.39
CA ALA A 101 0.63 -18.41 -12.42
C ALA A 101 -0.50 -17.42 -12.71
N PRO A 102 -1.77 -17.86 -12.82
CA PRO A 102 -2.88 -16.99 -13.18
C PRO A 102 -3.00 -15.81 -12.20
N ALA A 103 -2.89 -16.09 -10.91
CA ALA A 103 -2.91 -15.06 -9.86
C ALA A 103 -1.81 -13.98 -10.00
N PHE A 104 -0.67 -14.32 -10.59
CA PHE A 104 0.40 -13.35 -10.86
C PHE A 104 0.14 -12.61 -12.18
N SER A 105 -0.22 -13.34 -13.24
CA SER A 105 -0.48 -12.79 -14.57
C SER A 105 -1.65 -11.79 -14.56
N GLU A 106 -2.75 -12.13 -13.88
CA GLU A 106 -3.94 -11.26 -13.75
C GLU A 106 -3.57 -9.91 -13.13
N ILE A 107 -2.81 -9.91 -12.02
CA ILE A 107 -2.37 -8.68 -11.34
C ILE A 107 -1.45 -7.86 -12.26
N CYS A 108 -0.54 -8.50 -12.99
CA CYS A 108 0.33 -7.79 -13.92
C CYS A 108 -0.44 -7.18 -15.10
N HIS A 109 -1.53 -7.79 -15.57
CA HIS A 109 -2.36 -7.21 -16.61
C HIS A 109 -3.18 -6.01 -16.09
N GLU A 110 -3.74 -6.11 -14.88
CA GLU A 110 -4.52 -5.01 -14.27
C GLU A 110 -3.70 -3.75 -13.97
N ILE A 111 -2.38 -3.85 -13.75
CA ILE A 111 -1.51 -2.69 -13.51
C ILE A 111 -1.15 -1.96 -14.82
N ASN A 112 -1.26 -2.64 -15.96
CA ASN A 112 -0.88 -2.11 -17.27
C ASN A 112 -2.05 -1.53 -18.09
N GLU A 113 -3.29 -1.67 -17.61
CA GLU A 113 -4.48 -0.94 -18.09
C GLU A 113 -4.69 0.36 -17.30
#